data_AF-A0A2H6ET05-F1
#
_entry.id   AF-A0A2H6ET05-F1
#
_cell.length_a   1.000
_cell.length_b   1.000
_cell.length_c   1.000
_cell.angle_alpha   90.00
_cell.angle_beta   90.00
_cell.angle_gamma   90.00
#
_symmetry.space_group_name_H-M   'P 1'
#
loop_
_entity.id
_entity.type
_entity.pdbx_description
1 polymer ?
#
loop_
_entity_poly.entity_id
_entity_poly.type
_entity_poly.pdbx_seq_one_letter_code
_entity_poly.pdbx_strand_id
1 'polypeptide(L)'
;MEKVNKQGFFIWLLKNIKILPKLLKLIGRLMKDSRVNMLPKAGLVFSLVYLISPIDLIPDFVVPIIGQLDDIAILYLALRYFFTSIPHAVLEEHMAAIQKGE
;
A
#
# COMPACT_ATOMS: atom_id res chain seq x y z
N MET A 1 -24.08 -7.73 0.00
CA MET A 1 -22.72 -7.26 0.35
C MET A 1 -22.48 -7.61 1.80
N GLU A 2 -21.62 -8.61 2.03
CA GLU A 2 -21.32 -9.17 3.34
C GLU A 2 -20.63 -8.10 4.20
N LYS A 3 -21.21 -7.78 5.37
CA LYS A 3 -20.64 -6.81 6.30
C LYS A 3 -19.31 -7.39 6.80
N VAL A 4 -18.19 -6.93 6.23
CA VAL A 4 -16.86 -7.26 6.72
C VAL A 4 -16.79 -6.86 8.19
N ASN A 5 -16.77 -7.85 9.07
CA ASN A 5 -16.64 -7.62 10.51
C ASN A 5 -15.24 -7.07 10.78
N LYS A 6 -15.16 -5.81 11.23
CA LYS A 6 -13.88 -5.14 11.56
C LYS A 6 -13.01 -6.03 12.46
N GLN A 7 -13.59 -6.71 13.45
CA GLN A 7 -12.83 -7.58 14.36
C GLN A 7 -12.22 -8.79 13.65
N GLY A 8 -12.95 -9.41 12.72
CA GLY A 8 -12.44 -10.53 11.91
C GLY A 8 -11.33 -10.09 10.95
N PHE A 9 -11.47 -8.91 10.36
CA PHE A 9 -10.45 -8.30 9.49
C PHE A 9 -9.15 -8.01 10.25
N PHE A 10 -9.22 -7.44 11.46
CA PHE A 10 -8.03 -7.16 12.27
C PHE A 10 -7.31 -8.45 12.69
N ILE A 11 -8.04 -9.48 13.13
CA ILE A 11 -7.44 -10.77 13.49
C ILE A 11 -6.80 -11.42 12.25
N TRP A 12 -7.45 -11.33 11.09
CA TRP A 12 -6.88 -11.78 9.83
C TRP A 12 -5.59 -11.00 9.49
N LEU A 13 -5.58 -9.69 9.65
CA LEU A 13 -4.43 -8.83 9.37
C LEU A 13 -3.23 -9.18 10.27
N LEU A 14 -3.47 -9.32 11.58
CA LEU A 14 -2.45 -9.69 12.56
C LEU A 14 -1.86 -11.08 12.28
N LYS A 15 -2.70 -12.04 11.86
CA LYS A 15 -2.23 -13.38 11.46
C LYS A 15 -1.35 -13.36 10.21
N ASN A 16 -1.60 -12.41 9.30
CA ASN A 16 -0.87 -12.26 8.05
C ASN A 16 0.33 -11.29 8.15
N ILE A 17 0.72 -10.87 9.36
CA ILE A 17 1.81 -9.92 9.57
C ILE A 17 3.15 -10.39 8.99
N LYS A 18 3.34 -11.70 8.88
CA LYS A 18 4.53 -12.32 8.27
C LYS A 18 4.70 -11.99 6.78
N ILE A 19 3.66 -11.52 6.10
CA ILE A 19 3.68 -11.12 4.70
C ILE A 19 4.25 -9.71 4.55
N LEU A 20 4.05 -8.83 5.53
CA LEU A 20 4.50 -7.43 5.47
C LEU A 20 5.98 -7.26 5.10
N PRO A 21 6.96 -7.95 5.74
CA PRO A 21 8.37 -7.76 5.37
C PRO A 21 8.66 -8.15 3.92
N LYS A 22 8.00 -9.20 3.40
CA LYS A 22 8.14 -9.60 2.00
C LYS A 22 7.54 -8.57 1.06
N LEU A 23 6.37 -8.04 1.41
CA LEU A 23 5.70 -6.99 0.64
C LEU A 23 6.53 -5.69 0.59
N LEU A 24 7.09 -5.27 1.73
CA LEU A 24 7.96 -4.08 1.78
C LEU A 24 9.23 -4.28 0.95
N LYS A 25 9.84 -5.46 1.01
CA LYS A 25 11.00 -5.81 0.17
C LYS A 25 10.65 -5.78 -1.32
N LEU A 26 9.49 -6.31 -1.69
CA LEU A 26 8.96 -6.29 -3.06
C LEU A 26 8.76 -4.87 -3.57
N ILE A 27 8.01 -4.05 -2.81
CA ILE A 27 7.77 -2.64 -3.15
C ILE A 27 9.12 -1.92 -3.28
N GLY A 28 10.05 -2.12 -2.35
CA GLY A 28 11.39 -1.51 -2.42
C GLY A 28 12.18 -1.88 -3.69
N ARG A 29 12.10 -3.13 -4.15
CA ARG A 29 12.70 -3.56 -5.42
C ARG A 29 12.03 -2.91 -6.62
N LEU A 30 10.69 -2.93 -6.67
CA LEU A 30 9.91 -2.34 -7.76
C LEU A 30 10.07 -0.82 -7.85
N MET A 31 10.23 -0.14 -6.71
CA MET A 31 10.52 1.29 -6.65
C MET A 31 11.86 1.63 -7.32
N LYS A 32 12.85 0.73 -7.26
CA LYS A 32 14.17 0.89 -7.88
C LYS A 32 14.21 0.44 -9.35
N ASP A 33 13.24 -0.35 -9.80
CA ASP A 33 13.20 -0.88 -11.16
C ASP A 33 12.80 0.21 -12.16
N SER A 34 13.63 0.46 -13.18
CA SER A 34 13.41 1.49 -14.21
C SER A 34 12.22 1.18 -15.13
N ARG A 35 11.79 -0.08 -15.22
CA ARG A 35 10.61 -0.51 -15.99
C ARG A 35 9.29 -0.09 -15.35
N VAL A 36 9.32 0.37 -14.10
CA VAL A 36 8.15 0.88 -13.38
C VAL A 36 8.09 2.40 -13.52
N ASN A 37 6.98 2.89 -14.07
CA ASN A 37 6.74 4.31 -14.29
C ASN A 37 6.87 5.14 -13.00
N MET A 38 7.38 6.37 -13.12
CA MET A 38 7.57 7.26 -11.97
C MET A 38 6.25 7.75 -11.34
N LEU A 39 5.20 7.92 -12.15
CA LEU A 39 3.93 8.45 -11.65
C LEU A 39 3.27 7.55 -10.58
N PRO A 40 3.13 6.21 -10.78
CA PRO A 40 2.67 5.31 -9.72
C PRO A 40 3.58 5.27 -8.49
N LYS A 41 4.90 5.36 -8.67
CA LYS A 41 5.86 5.45 -7.55
C LYS A 41 5.62 6.71 -6.72
N ALA A 42 5.46 7.85 -7.38
CA ALA A 42 5.19 9.12 -6.74
C ALA A 42 3.86 9.10 -5.99
N GLY A 43 2.81 8.53 -6.58
CA GLY A 43 1.51 8.34 -5.90
C GLY A 43 1.63 7.50 -4.62
N LEU A 44 2.39 6.40 -4.67
CA LEU A 44 2.63 5.57 -3.48
C LEU A 44 3.40 6.33 -2.41
N VAL A 45 4.50 7.02 -2.77
CA VAL A 45 5.28 7.82 -1.82
C VAL A 45 4.43 8.94 -1.21
N PHE A 46 3.65 9.66 -2.03
CA PHE A 46 2.78 10.71 -1.58
C PHE A 46 1.72 10.19 -0.59
N SER A 47 1.10 9.05 -0.87
CA SER A 47 0.14 8.41 0.05
C SER A 47 0.76 8.01 1.39
N LEU A 48 2.03 7.56 1.38
CA LEU A 48 2.75 7.21 2.60
C LEU A 48 3.12 8.45 3.40
N VAL A 49 3.61 9.50 2.72
CA VAL A 49 3.89 10.80 3.34
C VAL A 49 2.62 11.36 3.95
N TYR A 50 1.49 11.30 3.25
CA TYR A 50 0.20 11.75 3.75
C TYR A 50 -0.23 10.96 5.00
N LEU A 51 -0.10 9.63 5.01
CA LEU A 51 -0.45 8.79 6.16
C LEU A 51 0.41 9.06 7.42
N ILE A 52 1.68 9.44 7.25
CA ILE A 52 2.60 9.73 8.38
C ILE A 52 2.73 11.22 8.67
N SER A 53 2.11 12.07 7.84
CA SER A 53 2.24 13.52 7.92
C SER A 53 1.52 14.01 9.17
N PRO A 54 2.17 14.81 10.02
CA PRO A 54 1.50 15.52 11.11
C PRO A 54 0.63 16.69 10.62
N ILE A 55 0.63 16.95 9.31
CA ILE A 55 -0.15 18.00 8.64
C ILE A 55 -1.38 17.33 8.03
N ASP A 56 -2.54 17.55 8.65
CA ASP A 56 -3.84 17.20 8.09
C ASP A 56 -4.20 18.21 6.98
N LEU A 57 -4.31 17.75 5.73
CA LEU A 57 -4.82 18.57 4.62
C LEU A 57 -6.32 18.86 4.79
N ILE A 58 -7.03 17.98 5.49
CA ILE A 58 -8.43 18.15 5.91
C ILE A 58 -8.40 18.34 7.41
N PRO A 59 -8.61 19.57 7.90
CA PRO A 59 -8.54 19.79 9.32
C PRO A 59 -9.58 18.96 10.09
N ASP A 60 -9.19 18.37 11.23
CA ASP A 60 -10.00 17.49 12.08
C ASP A 60 -11.39 18.04 12.46
N PHE A 61 -11.56 19.37 12.39
CA PHE A 61 -12.82 20.04 12.65
C PHE A 61 -13.87 19.91 11.54
N VAL A 62 -13.51 19.44 10.33
CA VAL A 62 -14.44 19.33 9.19
C VAL A 62 -15.15 17.98 9.15
N VAL A 63 -14.46 16.87 9.49
CA VAL A 63 -15.08 15.52 9.45
C VAL A 63 -14.50 14.55 10.51
N PRO A 64 -14.89 14.66 11.79
CA PRO A 64 -14.25 13.94 12.90
C PRO A 64 -14.44 12.40 12.91
N ILE A 65 -15.28 11.83 12.03
CA ILE A 65 -15.59 10.38 12.00
C ILE A 65 -15.21 9.71 10.67
N ILE A 66 -15.04 10.48 9.58
CA ILE A 66 -14.75 9.95 8.23
C ILE A 66 -13.27 10.12 7.86
N GLY A 67 -12.54 11.06 8.47
CA GLY A 67 -11.12 11.34 8.15
C GLY A 67 -10.20 10.12 8.23
N GLN A 68 -10.32 9.30 9.27
CA GLN A 68 -9.45 8.12 9.45
C GLN A 68 -9.63 7.02 8.39
N LEU A 69 -10.79 6.95 7.75
CA LEU A 69 -11.03 5.97 6.68
C LEU A 69 -10.43 6.43 5.36
N ASP A 70 -10.31 7.75 5.17
CA ASP A 70 -9.81 8.36 3.94
C ASP A 70 -8.32 8.07 3.75
N ASP A 71 -7.50 8.19 4.80
CA ASP A 71 -6.07 7.93 4.71
C ASP A 71 -5.75 6.48 4.31
N ILE A 72 -6.50 5.52 4.87
CA ILE A 72 -6.41 4.10 4.52
C ILE A 72 -6.90 3.87 3.08
N ALA A 73 -7.96 4.56 2.66
CA ALA A 73 -8.49 4.45 1.30
C ALA A 73 -7.48 5.01 0.27
N ILE A 74 -6.86 6.16 0.56
CA ILE A 74 -5.82 6.78 -0.27
C ILE A 74 -4.62 5.85 -0.41
N LEU A 75 -4.11 5.30 0.71
CA LEU A 75 -3.02 4.33 0.67
C LEU A 75 -3.40 3.08 -0.14
N TYR A 76 -4.61 2.55 0.07
CA TYR A 76 -5.10 1.39 -0.67
C TYR A 76 -5.19 1.66 -2.19
N LEU A 77 -5.73 2.82 -2.58
CA LEU A 77 -5.84 3.22 -3.99
C LEU A 77 -4.47 3.44 -4.61
N ALA A 78 -3.53 4.05 -3.90
CA ALA A 78 -2.16 4.25 -4.36
C ALA A 78 -1.42 2.91 -4.54
N LEU A 79 -1.54 1.98 -3.59
CA LEU A 79 -1.01 0.63 -3.71
C LEU A 79 -1.63 -0.12 -4.88
N ARG A 80 -2.96 -0.05 -5.02
CA ARG A 80 -3.68 -0.68 -6.14
C ARG A 80 -3.17 -0.14 -7.47
N TYR A 81 -3.13 1.18 -7.62
CA TYR A 81 -2.64 1.84 -8.83
C TYR A 81 -1.19 1.45 -9.14
N PHE A 82 -0.32 1.48 -8.12
CA PHE A 82 1.08 1.04 -8.22
C PHE A 82 1.18 -0.38 -8.79
N PHE A 83 0.52 -1.37 -8.18
CA PHE A 83 0.60 -2.76 -8.65
C PHE A 83 -0.05 -2.96 -10.03
N THR A 84 -1.17 -2.30 -10.32
CA THR A 84 -1.82 -2.41 -11.63
C THR A 84 -1.04 -1.73 -12.77
N SER A 85 -0.14 -0.79 -12.44
CA SER A 85 0.69 -0.09 -13.42
C SER A 85 1.95 -0.85 -13.82
N ILE A 86 2.30 -1.92 -13.09
CA ILE A 86 3.50 -2.70 -13.30
C ILE A 86 3.20 -3.84 -14.28
N PRO A 87 4.01 -4.04 -15.34
CA PRO A 87 3.86 -5.19 -16.22
C PRO A 87 3.96 -6.51 -15.44
N HIS A 88 3.03 -7.44 -15.68
CA HIS A 88 2.96 -8.72 -14.95
C HIS A 88 4.30 -9.47 -14.91
N ALA A 89 5.04 -9.50 -16.02
CA ALA A 89 6.35 -10.16 -16.08
C ALA A 89 7.37 -9.58 -15.08
N VAL A 90 7.37 -8.26 -14.88
CA VAL A 90 8.28 -7.59 -13.92
C VAL A 90 7.88 -7.92 -12.48
N LEU A 91 6.58 -7.92 -12.20
CA LEU A 91 6.08 -8.26 -10.87
C LEU A 91 6.41 -9.71 -10.49
N GLU A 92 6.21 -10.65 -11.41
CA GLU A 92 6.51 -12.07 -11.20
C GLU A 92 8.01 -12.32 -11.01
N GLU A 93 8.87 -11.65 -11.77
CA GLU A 93 10.32 -11.71 -11.64
C GLU A 93 10.78 -11.35 -10.22
N HIS A 94 10.31 -10.20 -9.69
CA HIS A 94 10.67 -9.76 -8.34
C HIS A 94 10.05 -10.61 -7.24
N MET A 95 8.84 -11.12 -7.44
CA MET A 95 8.20 -12.06 -6.53
C MET A 95 8.98 -13.37 -6.44
N ALA A 96 9.40 -13.94 -7.57
CA ALA A 96 10.19 -15.15 -7.62
C ALA A 96 11.56 -14.97 -6.95
N ALA A 97 12.22 -13.82 -7.15
CA ALA A 97 13.48 -13.50 -6.48
C ALA A 97 13.32 -13.49 -4.94
N ILE A 98 12.25 -12.90 -4.41
CA ILE A 98 11.98 -12.88 -2.96
C ILE A 98 11.67 -14.27 -2.41
N GLN A 99 11.00 -15.14 -3.18
CA GLN A 99 10.74 -16.52 -2.77
C GLN A 99 12.02 -17.36 -2.71
N LYS A 100 13.00 -17.06 -3.58
CA LYS A 100 14.33 -17.69 -3.58
C LYS A 100 15.24 -17.20 -2.44
N GLY A 101 14.83 -16.19 -1.68
CA GLY A 101 15.59 -15.64 -0.55
C GLY A 101 16.56 -14.52 -0.91
N GLU A 102 16.54 -14.05 -2.17
CA GLU A 102 17.32 -12.89 -2.63
C GLU A 102 16.70 -11.59 -2.13
#